data_AF-X1SC05-F1
#
_entry.id   AF-X1SC05-F1
#
_cell.length_a   1.000
_cell.length_b   1.000
_cell.length_c   1.000
_cell.angle_alpha   90.00
_cell.angle_beta   90.00
_cell.angle_gamma   90.00
#
_symmetry.space_group_name_H-M   'P 1'
#
loop_
_entity.id
_entity.type
_entity.pdbx_description
1 polymer ?
#
loop_
_entity_poly.entity_id
_entity_poly.type
_entity_poly.pdbx_seq_one_letter_code
_entity_poly.pdbx_strand_id
1 'polypeptide(L)'
;STNIQLSKKSPDKFLKRAGEIIRKGWGQPSVFNAEEVIEEMLRQGKSLEDARCGGTSGCVETGAFGKESYILTGYFNLVKVLEITLNNGIDPQTGKKIGIETGEATQFNSFEELMTAFKRQLHYFIDIKIRGNNIIERLYATYMPAPFLSIIISDCIEKGKDYNTGGARYNTDYIQGVGIGTITDSLSAIKYHVFDQKNISMKKLKETLKDNFIGHEEIRQLFLNKTPRYGNDDDYADDIMKLVFNAFYEEVNGRKNTKGGVYRINMLPTTCHIYFGSVVGATPDGRREKQPLSEGISPVQGADRLGPTAVIKSAAKMEQVKT
;
A
#
# COMPACT_ATOMS: atom_id res chain seq x y z
N SER A 1 -13.11 17.03 5.23
CA SER A 1 -11.95 17.25 4.35
C SER A 1 -12.43 17.90 3.08
N THR A 2 -11.87 19.04 2.67
CA THR A 2 -12.21 19.67 1.39
C THR A 2 -11.19 19.22 0.35
N ASN A 3 -11.64 18.77 -0.81
CA ASN A 3 -10.79 18.35 -1.92
C ASN A 3 -11.35 18.83 -3.27
N ILE A 4 -10.55 18.67 -4.32
CA ILE A 4 -10.98 18.91 -5.70
C ILE A 4 -10.71 17.69 -6.57
N GLN A 5 -11.59 17.43 -7.53
CA GLN A 5 -11.26 16.61 -8.70
C GLN A 5 -10.82 17.54 -9.83
N LEU A 6 -9.59 17.35 -10.30
CA LEU A 6 -8.98 18.10 -11.38
C LEU A 6 -8.98 17.25 -12.65
N SER A 7 -9.64 17.74 -13.68
CA SER A 7 -9.66 17.13 -15.02
C SER A 7 -8.82 17.97 -15.97
N LYS A 8 -8.33 17.39 -17.06
CA LYS A 8 -7.83 18.14 -18.22
C LYS A 8 -8.85 19.13 -18.82
N LYS A 9 -10.13 18.99 -18.48
CA LYS A 9 -11.22 19.91 -18.87
C LYS A 9 -11.46 21.04 -17.85
N SER A 10 -10.86 20.97 -16.67
CA SER A 10 -11.03 21.99 -15.63
C SER A 10 -10.38 23.30 -16.09
N PRO A 11 -11.03 24.47 -15.90
CA PRO A 11 -10.44 25.74 -16.29
C PRO A 11 -9.26 26.10 -15.38
N ASP A 12 -8.21 26.70 -15.94
CA ASP A 12 -7.02 27.16 -15.18
C ASP A 12 -7.36 27.98 -13.94
N LYS A 13 -8.42 28.80 -14.00
CA LYS A 13 -8.87 29.61 -12.86
C LYS A 13 -9.22 28.75 -11.64
N PHE A 14 -9.79 27.56 -11.86
CA PHE A 14 -10.14 26.64 -10.79
C PHE A 14 -8.87 26.07 -10.11
N LEU A 15 -7.91 25.59 -10.90
CA LEU A 15 -6.63 25.09 -10.40
C LEU A 15 -5.84 26.20 -9.67
N LYS A 16 -5.74 27.39 -10.26
CA LYS A 16 -5.07 28.54 -9.65
C LYS A 16 -5.69 28.90 -8.30
N ARG A 17 -7.03 28.90 -8.21
CA ARG A 17 -7.73 29.15 -6.95
C ARG A 17 -7.46 28.07 -5.90
N ALA A 18 -7.39 26.80 -6.27
CA ALA A 18 -6.97 25.74 -5.36
C ALA A 18 -5.54 25.98 -4.86
N GLY A 19 -4.61 26.34 -5.74
CA GLY A 19 -3.23 26.70 -5.38
C GLY A 19 -3.14 27.88 -4.40
N GLU A 20 -3.99 28.89 -4.54
CA GLU A 20 -4.07 30.01 -3.58
C GLU A 20 -4.48 29.60 -2.17
N ILE A 21 -5.22 28.50 -2.04
CA ILE A 21 -5.64 27.93 -0.75
C ILE A 21 -4.53 27.03 -0.21
N ILE A 22 -3.98 26.14 -1.03
CA ILE A 22 -2.89 25.22 -0.66
C ILE A 22 -1.71 26.00 -0.06
N ARG A 23 -1.30 27.10 -0.70
CA ARG A 23 -0.16 27.93 -0.24
C ARG A 23 -0.35 28.56 1.15
N LYS A 24 -1.56 28.49 1.73
CA LYS A 24 -1.82 28.98 3.09
C LYS A 24 -1.44 27.97 4.18
N GLY A 25 -1.10 26.72 3.83
CA GLY A 25 -0.31 25.83 4.68
C GLY A 25 -1.08 24.93 5.66
N TRP A 26 -2.39 24.75 5.51
CA TRP A 26 -3.16 23.82 6.36
C TRP A 26 -3.54 22.50 5.67
N GLY A 27 -2.91 22.19 4.53
CA GLY A 27 -3.03 20.91 3.83
C GLY A 27 -4.26 20.71 2.93
N GLN A 28 -5.15 21.70 2.79
CA GLN A 28 -6.31 21.62 1.90
C GLN A 28 -6.23 22.63 0.73
N PRO A 29 -6.96 22.38 -0.37
CA PRO A 29 -7.61 21.11 -0.72
C PRO A 29 -6.63 20.04 -1.19
N SER A 30 -6.94 18.77 -0.95
CA SER A 30 -6.33 17.67 -1.69
C SER A 30 -6.75 17.73 -3.16
N VAL A 31 -5.88 17.26 -4.07
CA VAL A 31 -6.12 17.31 -5.52
C VAL A 31 -6.14 15.87 -6.06
N PHE A 32 -7.24 15.49 -6.69
CA PHE A 32 -7.43 14.16 -7.28
C PHE A 32 -7.54 14.25 -8.80
N ASN A 33 -6.88 13.34 -9.50
CA ASN A 33 -6.94 13.25 -10.95
C ASN A 33 -8.29 12.66 -11.39
N ALA A 34 -9.15 13.47 -11.99
CA ALA A 34 -10.50 13.07 -12.36
C ALA A 34 -10.52 12.00 -13.46
N GLU A 35 -9.57 12.03 -14.39
CA GLU A 35 -9.46 11.02 -15.43
C GLU A 35 -9.11 9.65 -14.83
N GLU A 36 -8.14 9.62 -13.93
CA GLU A 36 -7.66 8.39 -13.29
C GLU A 36 -8.71 7.75 -12.36
N VAL A 37 -9.44 8.57 -11.60
CA VAL A 37 -10.59 8.13 -10.80
C VAL A 37 -11.66 7.44 -11.67
N ILE A 38 -11.93 7.98 -12.86
CA ILE A 38 -12.85 7.36 -13.82
C ILE A 38 -12.25 6.06 -14.37
N GLU A 39 -10.99 6.06 -14.78
CA GLU A 39 -10.30 4.89 -15.33
C GLU A 39 -10.25 3.73 -14.34
N GLU A 40 -9.95 4.00 -13.06
CA GLU A 40 -9.98 3.03 -11.96
C GLU A 40 -11.37 2.40 -11.82
N MET A 41 -12.43 3.21 -11.74
CA MET A 41 -13.80 2.69 -11.65
C MET A 41 -14.20 1.84 -12.86
N LEU A 42 -13.85 2.28 -14.07
CA LEU A 42 -14.10 1.52 -15.29
C LEU A 42 -13.38 0.16 -15.26
N ARG A 43 -12.10 0.15 -14.86
CA ARG A 43 -11.31 -1.08 -14.70
C ARG A 43 -11.93 -2.03 -13.68
N GLN A 44 -12.55 -1.49 -12.63
CA GLN A 44 -13.25 -2.27 -11.62
C GLN A 44 -14.67 -2.72 -12.05
N GLY A 45 -15.10 -2.43 -13.28
CA GLY A 45 -16.35 -2.92 -13.86
C GLY A 45 -17.56 -1.98 -13.68
N LYS A 46 -17.34 -0.72 -13.26
CA LYS A 46 -18.42 0.27 -13.20
C LYS A 46 -18.77 0.75 -14.60
N SER A 47 -20.03 1.13 -14.81
CA SER A 47 -20.44 1.77 -16.05
C SER A 47 -19.79 3.15 -16.17
N LEU A 48 -19.61 3.66 -17.39
CA LEU A 48 -19.09 5.01 -17.59
C LEU A 48 -19.99 6.09 -17.00
N GLU A 49 -21.31 5.87 -17.02
CA GLU A 49 -22.28 6.78 -16.39
C GLU A 49 -22.06 6.84 -14.87
N ASP A 50 -21.92 5.68 -14.23
CA ASP A 50 -21.71 5.62 -12.78
C ASP A 50 -20.32 6.12 -12.38
N ALA A 51 -19.29 5.83 -13.18
CA ALA A 51 -17.93 6.34 -12.95
C ALA A 51 -17.86 7.87 -13.04
N ARG A 52 -18.57 8.50 -13.98
CA ARG A 52 -18.64 9.97 -14.08
C ARG A 52 -19.34 10.63 -12.88
N CYS A 53 -20.18 9.88 -12.16
CA CYS A 53 -20.86 10.34 -10.94
C CYS A 53 -20.05 10.02 -9.66
N GLY A 54 -18.93 9.33 -9.79
CA GLY A 54 -18.11 8.91 -8.66
C GLY A 54 -17.04 9.91 -8.27
N GLY A 55 -16.13 9.45 -7.42
CA GLY A 55 -15.05 10.26 -6.90
C GLY A 55 -14.26 9.56 -5.82
N THR A 56 -13.48 10.34 -5.09
CA THR A 56 -12.78 9.89 -3.90
C THR A 56 -13.53 10.27 -2.62
N SER A 57 -13.65 9.36 -1.68
CA SER A 57 -14.18 9.65 -0.34
C SER A 57 -13.16 9.28 0.74
N GLY A 58 -13.48 9.54 2.02
CA GLY A 58 -12.56 9.27 3.12
C GLY A 58 -11.26 10.09 3.02
N CYS A 59 -10.17 9.39 2.73
CA CYS A 59 -8.85 9.96 2.46
C CYS A 59 -8.59 10.12 0.96
N VAL A 60 -8.57 9.00 0.22
CA VAL A 60 -8.20 8.90 -1.21
C VAL A 60 -8.97 7.79 -1.96
N GLU A 61 -9.94 7.14 -1.32
CA GLU A 61 -10.57 5.92 -1.80
C GLU A 61 -11.57 6.19 -2.93
N THR A 62 -11.35 5.60 -4.11
CA THR A 62 -12.23 5.73 -5.27
C THR A 62 -13.50 4.89 -5.13
N GLY A 63 -14.65 5.46 -5.47
CA GLY A 63 -15.92 4.73 -5.45
C GLY A 63 -17.06 5.39 -6.24
N ALA A 64 -18.02 4.56 -6.66
CA ALA A 64 -19.23 5.03 -7.33
C ALA A 64 -20.26 5.53 -6.30
N PHE A 65 -20.34 6.84 -6.12
CA PHE A 65 -21.14 7.48 -5.08
C PHE A 65 -22.63 7.13 -5.19
N GLY A 66 -23.22 6.75 -4.05
CA GLY A 66 -24.61 6.33 -3.93
C GLY A 66 -24.94 4.97 -4.57
N LYS A 67 -23.95 4.25 -5.08
CA LYS A 67 -24.14 2.99 -5.84
C LYS A 67 -23.22 1.85 -5.41
N GLU A 68 -22.23 2.12 -4.59
CA GLU A 68 -21.21 1.14 -4.22
C GLU A 68 -21.10 0.95 -2.71
N SER A 69 -20.93 -0.31 -2.30
CA SER A 69 -20.36 -0.71 -1.02
C SER A 69 -18.88 -1.01 -1.21
N TYR A 70 -18.00 -0.09 -0.81
CA TYR A 70 -16.54 -0.20 -0.99
C TYR A 70 -15.85 -0.20 0.38
N ILE A 71 -15.86 -1.36 1.06
CA ILE A 71 -15.50 -1.46 2.48
C ILE A 71 -13.99 -1.62 2.67
N LEU A 72 -13.46 -0.83 3.59
CA LEU A 72 -12.06 -0.83 3.97
C LEU A 72 -11.85 -1.81 5.13
N THR A 73 -11.14 -2.91 4.88
CA THR A 73 -11.08 -4.04 5.84
C THR A 73 -9.89 -3.99 6.79
N GLY A 74 -8.93 -3.09 6.57
CA GLY A 74 -7.83 -2.81 7.49
C GLY A 74 -6.46 -2.90 6.84
N TYR A 75 -5.54 -2.11 7.40
CA TYR A 75 -4.19 -1.92 6.87
C TYR A 75 -3.36 -3.21 6.87
N PHE A 76 -2.40 -3.28 5.95
CA PHE A 76 -1.51 -4.41 5.74
C PHE A 76 -0.04 -3.96 5.69
N ASN A 77 0.77 -4.49 6.61
CA ASN A 77 2.16 -4.06 6.82
C ASN A 77 3.11 -4.82 5.89
N LEU A 78 3.38 -4.26 4.70
CA LEU A 78 4.27 -4.88 3.70
C LEU A 78 5.70 -5.06 4.24
N VAL A 79 6.19 -4.09 5.02
CA VAL A 79 7.54 -4.10 5.58
C VAL A 79 7.71 -5.24 6.59
N LYS A 80 6.70 -5.49 7.44
CA LYS A 80 6.72 -6.61 8.40
C LYS A 80 6.76 -7.96 7.69
N VAL A 81 6.09 -8.10 6.54
CA VAL A 81 6.17 -9.33 5.73
C VAL A 81 7.62 -9.57 5.26
N LEU A 82 8.34 -8.53 4.82
CA LEU A 82 9.76 -8.65 4.49
C LEU A 82 10.62 -9.02 5.70
N GLU A 83 10.40 -8.39 6.87
CA GLU A 83 11.12 -8.74 8.10
C GLU A 83 10.94 -10.22 8.47
N ILE A 84 9.71 -10.73 8.40
CA ILE A 84 9.40 -12.14 8.64
C ILE A 84 10.05 -13.04 7.58
N THR A 85 10.10 -12.59 6.32
CA THR A 85 10.78 -13.31 5.23
C THR A 85 12.28 -13.50 5.54
N LEU A 86 12.96 -12.43 5.96
CA LEU A 86 14.40 -12.47 6.29
C LEU A 86 14.72 -13.34 7.52
N ASN A 87 13.69 -13.60 8.34
CA ASN A 87 13.75 -14.41 9.57
C ASN A 87 12.98 -15.74 9.43
N ASN A 88 12.78 -16.22 8.19
CA ASN A 88 12.24 -17.55 7.90
C ASN A 88 10.91 -17.86 8.64
N GLY A 89 10.01 -16.87 8.71
CA GLY A 89 8.70 -17.01 9.36
C GLY A 89 8.65 -16.61 10.83
N ILE A 90 9.79 -16.28 11.44
CA ILE A 90 9.87 -15.85 12.85
C ILE A 90 9.78 -14.33 12.91
N ASP A 91 8.91 -13.83 13.79
CA ASP A 91 8.91 -12.42 14.18
C ASP A 91 10.03 -12.17 15.19
N PRO A 92 11.08 -11.40 14.85
CA PRO A 92 12.21 -11.17 15.74
C PRO A 92 11.83 -10.40 17.02
N GLN A 93 10.73 -9.63 17.01
CA GLN A 93 10.30 -8.87 18.18
C GLN A 93 9.64 -9.76 19.25
N THR A 94 8.88 -10.78 18.82
CA THR A 94 8.14 -11.66 19.73
C THR A 94 8.77 -13.04 19.89
N GLY A 95 9.71 -13.42 19.02
CA GLY A 95 10.29 -14.76 18.95
C GLY A 95 9.31 -15.83 18.44
N LYS A 96 8.08 -15.45 18.08
CA LYS A 96 7.04 -16.37 17.64
C LYS A 96 7.17 -16.63 16.15
N LYS A 97 6.96 -17.88 15.75
CA LYS A 97 6.75 -18.24 14.35
C LYS A 97 5.33 -17.83 13.94
N ILE A 98 5.23 -16.73 13.20
CA ILE A 98 3.95 -16.19 12.73
C ILE A 98 3.77 -16.32 11.22
N GLY A 99 4.84 -16.57 10.47
CA GLY A 99 4.84 -16.86 9.04
C GLY A 99 5.19 -18.31 8.73
N ILE A 100 5.40 -18.59 7.45
CA ILE A 100 5.81 -19.92 6.95
C ILE A 100 7.33 -20.02 6.80
N GLU A 101 7.85 -21.23 6.65
CA GLU A 101 9.27 -21.42 6.33
C GLU A 101 9.48 -21.22 4.82
N THR A 102 10.14 -20.12 4.47
CA THR A 102 10.47 -19.75 3.09
C THR A 102 11.94 -19.97 2.73
N GLY A 103 12.72 -20.50 3.66
CA GLY A 103 14.15 -20.73 3.53
C GLY A 103 14.95 -19.72 4.35
N GLU A 104 16.15 -20.13 4.78
CA GLU A 104 17.06 -19.23 5.48
C GLU A 104 17.59 -18.16 4.53
N ALA A 105 17.40 -16.88 4.87
CA ALA A 105 17.78 -15.80 3.97
C ALA A 105 19.26 -15.82 3.55
N THR A 106 20.15 -16.31 4.42
CA THR A 106 21.59 -16.47 4.12
C THR A 106 21.90 -17.51 3.04
N GLN A 107 20.92 -18.33 2.65
CA GLN A 107 21.04 -19.35 1.61
C GLN A 107 20.51 -18.88 0.25
N PHE A 108 19.87 -17.71 0.17
CA PHE A 108 19.41 -17.17 -1.11
C PHE A 108 20.60 -16.71 -1.95
N ASN A 109 20.67 -17.18 -3.19
CA ASN A 109 21.76 -16.91 -4.13
C ASN A 109 21.43 -15.78 -5.10
N SER A 110 20.18 -15.33 -5.13
CA SER A 110 19.70 -14.28 -6.03
C SER A 110 18.61 -13.42 -5.38
N PHE A 111 18.41 -12.22 -5.93
CA PHE A 111 17.33 -11.34 -5.51
C PHE A 111 15.95 -11.94 -5.84
N GLU A 112 15.87 -12.69 -6.94
CA GLU A 112 14.66 -13.38 -7.40
C GLU A 112 14.22 -14.48 -6.42
N GLU A 113 15.17 -15.22 -5.83
CA GLU A 113 14.89 -16.19 -4.77
C GLU A 113 14.31 -15.49 -3.52
N LEU A 114 14.90 -14.36 -3.10
CA LEU A 114 14.36 -13.55 -2.01
C LEU A 114 12.94 -13.04 -2.32
N MET A 115 12.71 -12.53 -3.53
CA MET A 115 11.38 -12.07 -3.95
C MET A 115 10.37 -13.21 -4.01
N THR A 116 10.80 -14.42 -4.38
CA THR A 116 9.96 -15.63 -4.33
C THR A 116 9.59 -15.99 -2.90
N ALA A 117 10.54 -15.93 -1.97
CA ALA A 117 10.29 -16.12 -0.54
C ALA A 117 9.32 -15.05 0.01
N PHE A 118 9.53 -13.78 -0.34
CA PHE A 118 8.65 -12.68 0.07
C PHE A 118 7.21 -12.88 -0.43
N LYS A 119 7.03 -13.21 -1.72
CA LYS A 119 5.71 -13.49 -2.29
C LYS A 119 4.99 -14.64 -1.59
N ARG A 120 5.72 -15.69 -1.19
CA ARG A 120 5.14 -16.80 -0.41
C ARG A 120 4.68 -16.37 0.98
N GLN A 121 5.44 -15.52 1.68
CA GLN A 121 4.98 -14.95 2.96
C GLN A 121 3.77 -14.04 2.75
N LEU A 122 3.81 -13.19 1.73
CA LEU A 122 2.72 -12.28 1.38
C LEU A 122 1.41 -13.05 1.15
N HIS A 123 1.47 -14.10 0.34
CA HIS A 123 0.35 -15.02 0.10
C HIS A 123 -0.24 -15.58 1.40
N TYR A 124 0.62 -16.14 2.24
CA TYR A 124 0.21 -16.71 3.52
C TYR A 124 -0.53 -15.70 4.43
N PHE A 125 -0.02 -14.48 4.55
CA PHE A 125 -0.65 -13.46 5.39
C PHE A 125 -1.94 -12.89 4.79
N ILE A 126 -2.04 -12.77 3.46
CA ILE A 126 -3.27 -12.35 2.79
C ILE A 126 -4.36 -13.42 2.92
N ASP A 127 -4.02 -14.71 2.85
CA ASP A 127 -4.94 -15.81 3.10
C ASP A 127 -5.52 -15.77 4.53
N ILE A 128 -4.69 -15.46 5.53
CA ILE A 128 -5.17 -15.25 6.91
C ILE A 128 -6.12 -14.05 6.96
N LYS A 129 -5.69 -12.92 6.38
CA LYS A 129 -6.44 -11.66 6.40
C LYS A 129 -7.83 -11.83 5.78
N ILE A 130 -7.92 -12.45 4.61
CA ILE A 130 -9.18 -12.63 3.88
C ILE A 130 -10.10 -13.62 4.58
N ARG A 131 -9.58 -14.72 5.16
CA ARG A 131 -10.41 -15.63 5.97
C ARG A 131 -11.04 -14.90 7.15
N GLY A 132 -10.27 -14.09 7.86
CA GLY A 132 -10.79 -13.27 8.97
C GLY A 132 -11.81 -12.24 8.50
N ASN A 133 -11.52 -11.52 7.41
CA ASN A 133 -12.42 -10.53 6.83
C ASN A 133 -13.76 -11.14 6.41
N ASN A 134 -13.76 -12.33 5.79
CA ASN A 134 -15.00 -13.00 5.37
C ASN A 134 -15.90 -13.35 6.56
N ILE A 135 -15.31 -13.74 7.70
CA ILE A 135 -16.06 -13.96 8.94
C ILE A 135 -16.67 -12.64 9.43
N ILE A 136 -15.86 -11.58 9.51
CA ILE A 136 -16.30 -10.25 9.97
C ILE A 136 -17.41 -9.72 9.08
N GLU A 137 -17.27 -9.83 7.76
CA GLU A 137 -18.29 -9.40 6.81
C GLU A 137 -19.62 -10.13 7.03
N ARG A 138 -19.59 -11.44 7.31
CA ARG A 138 -20.81 -12.18 7.65
C ARG A 138 -21.42 -11.76 8.98
N LEU A 139 -20.61 -11.36 9.95
CA LEU A 139 -21.10 -10.80 11.21
C LEU A 139 -21.80 -9.46 10.98
N TYR A 140 -21.23 -8.57 10.16
CA TYR A 140 -21.89 -7.30 9.79
C TYR A 140 -23.21 -7.54 9.07
N ALA A 141 -23.21 -8.44 8.08
CA ALA A 141 -24.39 -8.78 7.31
C ALA A 141 -25.54 -9.35 8.15
N THR A 142 -25.24 -10.06 9.24
CA THR A 142 -26.25 -10.68 10.12
C THR A 142 -26.68 -9.77 11.27
N TYR A 143 -25.72 -9.12 11.93
CA TYR A 143 -25.95 -8.41 13.20
C TYR A 143 -25.96 -6.89 13.08
N MET A 144 -25.51 -6.35 11.95
CA MET A 144 -25.44 -4.91 11.71
C MET A 144 -26.06 -4.52 10.37
N PRO A 145 -27.30 -4.94 10.03
CA PRO A 145 -27.96 -4.40 8.84
C PRO A 145 -28.08 -2.87 8.96
N ALA A 146 -27.92 -2.18 7.84
CA ALA A 146 -27.94 -0.72 7.78
C ALA A 146 -29.18 -0.21 7.01
N PRO A 147 -30.40 -0.39 7.52
CA PRO A 147 -31.63 -0.16 6.77
C PRO A 147 -31.77 1.29 6.28
N PHE A 148 -31.37 2.27 7.09
CA PHE A 148 -31.42 3.67 6.68
C PHE A 148 -30.48 3.97 5.50
N LEU A 149 -29.26 3.43 5.53
CA LEU A 149 -28.32 3.54 4.41
C LEU A 149 -28.87 2.84 3.17
N SER A 150 -29.49 1.67 3.34
CA SER A 150 -30.10 0.89 2.26
C SER A 150 -31.22 1.63 1.52
N ILE A 151 -31.88 2.62 2.12
CA ILE A 151 -32.92 3.42 1.45
C ILE A 151 -32.32 4.39 0.42
N ILE A 152 -31.07 4.82 0.61
CA ILE A 152 -30.42 5.86 -0.21
C ILE A 152 -29.29 5.32 -1.11
N ILE A 153 -29.00 4.01 -1.04
CA ILE A 153 -28.05 3.35 -1.92
C ILE A 153 -28.79 2.61 -3.03
N SER A 154 -28.35 2.87 -4.27
CA SER A 154 -28.97 2.31 -5.47
C SER A 154 -28.99 0.78 -5.45
N ASP A 155 -30.09 0.24 -5.95
CA ASP A 155 -30.39 -1.18 -6.12
C ASP A 155 -30.64 -1.97 -4.80
N CYS A 156 -30.43 -1.39 -3.62
CA CYS A 156 -30.75 -2.08 -2.35
C CYS A 156 -32.26 -2.39 -2.23
N ILE A 157 -33.12 -1.40 -2.48
CA ILE A 157 -34.59 -1.56 -2.46
C ILE A 157 -35.03 -2.53 -3.55
N GLU A 158 -34.56 -2.34 -4.78
CA GLU A 158 -34.91 -3.18 -5.94
C GLU A 158 -34.56 -4.65 -5.70
N LYS A 159 -33.38 -4.92 -5.12
CA LYS A 159 -32.93 -6.29 -4.79
C LYS A 159 -33.57 -6.85 -3.52
N GLY A 160 -34.25 -6.03 -2.72
CA GLY A 160 -34.73 -6.41 -1.38
C GLY A 160 -33.58 -6.86 -0.46
N LYS A 161 -32.41 -6.23 -0.57
CA LYS A 161 -31.20 -6.59 0.18
C LYS A 161 -30.61 -5.37 0.87
N ASP A 162 -30.18 -5.57 2.12
CA ASP A 162 -29.47 -4.55 2.88
C ASP A 162 -28.08 -4.27 2.29
N TYR A 163 -27.58 -3.04 2.46
CA TYR A 163 -26.24 -2.60 2.07
C TYR A 163 -25.14 -3.57 2.55
N ASN A 164 -25.18 -4.01 3.81
CA ASN A 164 -24.17 -4.94 4.36
C ASN A 164 -24.34 -6.39 3.88
N THR A 165 -25.44 -6.71 3.21
CA THR A 165 -25.69 -8.03 2.59
C THR A 165 -25.46 -8.04 1.07
N GLY A 166 -24.91 -6.96 0.52
CA GLY A 166 -24.62 -6.84 -0.92
C GLY A 166 -25.75 -6.20 -1.74
N GLY A 167 -26.61 -5.39 -1.13
CA GLY A 167 -27.69 -4.68 -1.83
C GLY A 167 -27.21 -3.66 -2.87
N ALA A 168 -26.07 -3.00 -2.62
CA ALA A 168 -25.53 -1.98 -3.52
C ALA A 168 -25.29 -2.53 -4.94
N ARG A 169 -25.37 -1.67 -5.96
CA ARG A 169 -25.06 -2.00 -7.36
C ARG A 169 -23.68 -2.65 -7.49
N TYR A 170 -22.68 -2.00 -6.89
CA TYR A 170 -21.30 -2.44 -6.87
C TYR A 170 -20.89 -2.83 -5.45
N ASN A 171 -20.10 -3.90 -5.33
CA ASN A 171 -19.59 -4.37 -4.05
C ASN A 171 -18.10 -4.67 -4.20
N THR A 172 -17.26 -3.94 -3.48
CA THR A 172 -15.81 -4.10 -3.44
C THR A 172 -15.34 -4.04 -1.99
N ASP A 173 -14.25 -4.73 -1.69
CA ASP A 173 -13.58 -4.60 -0.40
C ASP A 173 -12.10 -4.35 -0.62
N TYR A 174 -11.49 -3.60 0.30
CA TYR A 174 -10.12 -3.13 0.15
C TYR A 174 -9.26 -3.59 1.31
N ILE A 175 -8.03 -3.99 0.98
CA ILE A 175 -6.92 -4.12 1.92
C ILE A 175 -5.93 -2.99 1.62
N GLN A 176 -5.59 -2.19 2.63
CA GLN A 176 -4.75 -1.02 2.44
C GLN A 176 -3.28 -1.36 2.67
N GLY A 177 -2.46 -1.33 1.62
CA GLY A 177 -1.02 -1.53 1.71
C GLY A 177 -0.33 -0.34 2.39
N VAL A 178 0.60 -0.62 3.30
CA VAL A 178 1.36 0.39 4.04
C VAL A 178 2.87 0.12 3.96
N GLY A 179 3.64 1.20 3.79
CA GLY A 179 5.11 1.16 3.86
C GLY A 179 5.79 0.87 2.52
N ILE A 180 5.18 1.25 1.38
CA ILE A 180 5.72 0.96 0.04
C ILE A 180 7.09 1.59 -0.22
N GLY A 181 7.33 2.82 0.25
CA GLY A 181 8.65 3.45 0.16
C GLY A 181 9.70 2.71 0.98
N THR A 182 9.40 2.42 2.25
CA THR A 182 10.31 1.70 3.16
C THR A 182 10.68 0.31 2.65
N ILE A 183 9.71 -0.49 2.17
CA ILE A 183 10.01 -1.82 1.63
C ILE A 183 10.77 -1.73 0.31
N THR A 184 10.46 -0.76 -0.55
CA THR A 184 11.16 -0.55 -1.82
C THR A 184 12.63 -0.25 -1.57
N ASP A 185 12.93 0.73 -0.72
CA ASP A 185 14.29 1.10 -0.40
C ASP A 185 15.03 -0.02 0.34
N SER A 186 14.33 -0.80 1.16
CA SER A 186 14.92 -1.96 1.84
C SER A 186 15.31 -3.05 0.84
N LEU A 187 14.45 -3.37 -0.12
CA LEU A 187 14.74 -4.33 -1.18
C LEU A 187 15.80 -3.80 -2.14
N SER A 188 15.81 -2.49 -2.42
CA SER A 188 16.86 -1.81 -3.19
C SER A 188 18.22 -1.96 -2.53
N ALA A 189 18.32 -1.71 -1.21
CA ALA A 189 19.54 -1.90 -0.44
C ALA A 189 20.03 -3.35 -0.47
N ILE A 190 19.13 -4.31 -0.30
CA ILE A 190 19.48 -5.74 -0.38
C ILE A 190 19.97 -6.09 -1.79
N LYS A 191 19.19 -5.77 -2.82
CA LYS A 191 19.56 -6.06 -4.21
C LYS A 191 20.91 -5.46 -4.56
N TYR A 192 21.10 -4.19 -4.23
CA TYR A 192 22.27 -3.44 -4.63
C TYR A 192 23.52 -3.90 -3.87
N HIS A 193 23.47 -3.98 -2.54
CA HIS A 193 24.68 -4.26 -1.74
C HIS A 193 24.98 -5.75 -1.57
N VAL A 194 23.95 -6.60 -1.50
CA VAL A 194 24.14 -8.03 -1.26
C VAL A 194 24.31 -8.81 -2.55
N PHE A 195 23.46 -8.57 -3.55
CA PHE A 195 23.43 -9.40 -4.76
C PHE A 195 24.24 -8.80 -5.92
N ASP A 196 24.10 -7.50 -6.19
CA ASP A 196 24.75 -6.85 -7.34
C ASP A 196 26.21 -6.48 -7.03
N GLN A 197 26.44 -5.64 -6.01
CA GLN A 197 27.79 -5.17 -5.63
C GLN A 197 28.55 -6.17 -4.75
N LYS A 198 27.83 -7.06 -4.07
CA LYS A 198 28.38 -8.09 -3.16
C LYS A 198 29.35 -7.52 -2.11
N ASN A 199 29.13 -6.28 -1.68
CA ASN A 199 29.96 -5.60 -0.69
C ASN A 199 29.46 -5.82 0.76
N ILE A 200 28.28 -6.41 0.93
CA ILE A 200 27.73 -6.88 2.21
C ILE A 200 27.21 -8.30 2.04
N SER A 201 27.58 -9.23 2.91
CA SER A 201 26.97 -10.56 2.92
C SER A 201 25.59 -10.53 3.59
N MET A 202 24.67 -11.42 3.17
CA MET A 202 23.35 -11.52 3.81
C MET A 202 23.45 -11.80 5.32
N LYS A 203 24.47 -12.56 5.75
CA LYS A 203 24.76 -12.80 7.17
C LYS A 203 25.07 -11.49 7.90
N LYS A 204 25.99 -10.68 7.34
CA LYS A 204 26.36 -9.38 7.92
C LYS A 204 25.16 -8.43 7.95
N LEU A 205 24.34 -8.40 6.90
CA LEU A 205 23.09 -7.63 6.90
C LEU A 205 22.20 -8.01 8.09
N LYS A 206 21.91 -9.31 8.27
CA LYS A 206 21.06 -9.78 9.38
C LYS A 206 21.63 -9.41 10.75
N GLU A 207 22.94 -9.56 10.95
CA GLU A 207 23.62 -9.13 12.18
C GLU A 207 23.44 -7.62 12.42
N THR A 208 23.70 -6.80 11.41
CA THR A 208 23.55 -5.34 11.49
C THR A 208 22.11 -4.90 11.82
N LEU A 209 21.10 -5.55 11.23
CA LEU A 209 19.69 -5.24 11.53
C LEU A 209 19.30 -5.68 12.95
N LYS A 210 19.75 -6.86 13.38
CA LYS A 210 19.53 -7.37 14.76
C LYS A 210 20.10 -6.42 15.81
N ASP A 211 21.27 -5.86 15.54
CA ASP A 211 21.94 -4.91 16.44
C ASP A 211 21.37 -3.48 16.33
N ASN A 212 20.31 -3.26 15.54
CA ASN A 212 19.72 -1.94 15.28
C ASN A 212 20.78 -0.91 14.85
N PHE A 213 21.74 -1.34 14.03
CA PHE A 213 22.91 -0.59 13.57
C PHE A 213 23.92 -0.16 14.67
N ILE A 214 23.75 -0.59 15.93
CA ILE A 214 24.70 -0.29 17.00
C ILE A 214 26.03 -1.01 16.69
N GLY A 215 27.11 -0.24 16.54
CA GLY A 215 28.42 -0.77 16.13
C GLY A 215 28.56 -1.05 14.63
N HIS A 216 27.59 -0.65 13.81
CA HIS A 216 27.58 -0.81 12.34
C HIS A 216 27.12 0.47 11.62
N GLU A 217 27.46 1.65 12.17
CA GLU A 217 26.98 2.94 11.63
C GLU A 217 27.53 3.20 10.22
N GLU A 218 28.70 2.69 9.88
CA GLU A 218 29.26 2.73 8.53
C GLU A 218 28.36 2.04 7.50
N ILE A 219 27.79 0.90 7.85
CA ILE A 219 26.82 0.18 7.00
C ILE A 219 25.52 0.98 6.90
N ARG A 220 25.05 1.55 8.01
CA ARG A 220 23.86 2.42 8.00
C ARG A 220 24.05 3.62 7.08
N GLN A 221 25.19 4.30 7.16
CA GLN A 221 25.52 5.44 6.31
C GLN A 221 25.68 5.04 4.84
N LEU A 222 26.19 3.84 4.57
CA LEU A 222 26.22 3.26 3.23
C LEU A 222 24.78 3.11 2.70
N PHE A 223 23.86 2.50 3.46
CA PHE A 223 22.47 2.37 3.03
C PHE A 223 21.80 3.72 2.80
N LEU A 224 21.94 4.66 3.73
CA LEU A 224 21.28 5.97 3.64
C LEU A 224 21.77 6.84 2.47
N ASN A 225 23.02 6.67 2.02
CA ASN A 225 23.65 7.63 1.11
C ASN A 225 24.21 7.02 -0.19
N LYS A 226 24.33 5.68 -0.27
CA LYS A 226 24.99 4.97 -1.37
C LYS A 226 24.16 3.79 -1.89
N THR A 227 22.83 3.92 -1.78
CA THR A 227 21.84 3.01 -2.35
C THR A 227 20.87 3.81 -3.23
N PRO A 228 20.45 3.30 -4.39
CA PRO A 228 19.32 3.88 -5.14
C PRO A 228 18.03 3.91 -4.32
N ARG A 229 17.28 5.03 -4.38
CA ARG A 229 16.11 5.29 -3.51
C ARG A 229 14.88 5.70 -4.31
N TYR A 230 13.73 5.16 -3.94
CA TYR A 230 12.45 5.55 -4.51
C TYR A 230 12.17 7.04 -4.31
N GLY A 231 11.59 7.70 -5.33
CA GLY A 231 11.29 9.13 -5.29
C GLY A 231 12.35 10.03 -5.95
N ASN A 232 13.32 9.44 -6.65
CA ASN A 232 14.41 10.17 -7.31
C ASN A 232 14.43 10.00 -8.83
N ASP A 233 13.34 9.52 -9.45
CA ASP A 233 13.28 9.16 -10.88
C ASP A 233 14.41 8.18 -11.28
N ASP A 234 14.75 7.26 -10.38
CA ASP A 234 15.78 6.23 -10.56
C ASP A 234 15.09 4.88 -10.78
N ASP A 235 15.13 4.40 -12.03
CA ASP A 235 14.48 3.15 -12.43
C ASP A 235 14.97 1.94 -11.62
N TYR A 236 16.19 1.97 -11.05
CA TYR A 236 16.66 0.88 -10.22
C TYR A 236 15.75 0.65 -9.00
N ALA A 237 15.39 1.72 -8.30
CA ALA A 237 14.52 1.63 -7.13
C ALA A 237 13.04 1.62 -7.54
N ASP A 238 12.67 2.39 -8.56
CA ASP A 238 11.28 2.49 -9.02
C ASP A 238 10.77 1.16 -9.64
N ASP A 239 11.64 0.38 -10.29
CA ASP A 239 11.30 -0.96 -10.77
C ASP A 239 11.03 -1.92 -9.61
N ILE A 240 11.77 -1.80 -8.49
CA ILE A 240 11.51 -2.58 -7.27
C ILE A 240 10.17 -2.18 -6.66
N MET A 241 9.83 -0.89 -6.64
CA MET A 241 8.50 -0.44 -6.21
C MET A 241 7.40 -1.10 -7.04
N LYS A 242 7.54 -1.12 -8.38
CA LYS A 242 6.58 -1.81 -9.28
C LYS A 242 6.48 -3.29 -8.96
N LEU A 243 7.59 -3.97 -8.67
CA LEU A 243 7.59 -5.39 -8.30
C LEU A 243 6.81 -5.65 -7.00
N VAL A 244 7.00 -4.81 -5.98
CA VAL A 244 6.28 -4.94 -4.70
C VAL A 244 4.80 -4.61 -4.87
N PHE A 245 4.48 -3.52 -5.56
CA PHE A 245 3.10 -3.12 -5.84
C PHE A 245 2.35 -4.22 -6.59
N ASN A 246 2.92 -4.75 -7.66
CA ASN A 246 2.30 -5.83 -8.44
C ASN A 246 2.19 -7.12 -7.62
N ALA A 247 3.17 -7.47 -6.78
CA ALA A 247 3.06 -8.63 -5.90
C ALA A 247 1.88 -8.50 -4.92
N PHE A 248 1.66 -7.32 -4.36
CA PHE A 248 0.52 -7.07 -3.48
C PHE A 248 -0.82 -7.05 -4.23
N TYR A 249 -0.85 -6.40 -5.40
CA TYR A 249 -2.01 -6.36 -6.28
C TYR A 249 -2.47 -7.76 -6.67
N GLU A 250 -1.59 -8.57 -7.26
CA GLU A 250 -1.93 -9.92 -7.73
C GLU A 250 -2.39 -10.85 -6.60
N GLU A 251 -1.90 -10.61 -5.38
CA GLU A 251 -2.28 -11.42 -4.23
C GLU A 251 -3.70 -11.12 -3.73
N VAL A 252 -4.19 -9.90 -3.89
CA VAL A 252 -5.49 -9.47 -3.33
C VAL A 252 -6.57 -9.37 -4.40
N ASN A 253 -6.21 -8.82 -5.55
CA ASN A 253 -7.14 -8.41 -6.59
C ASN A 253 -7.98 -9.58 -7.12
N GLY A 254 -9.30 -9.40 -7.15
CA GLY A 254 -10.23 -10.37 -7.74
C GLY A 254 -10.65 -11.52 -6.82
N ARG A 255 -10.04 -11.66 -5.63
CA ARG A 255 -10.51 -12.62 -4.61
C ARG A 255 -11.95 -12.29 -4.22
N LYS A 256 -12.80 -13.31 -4.07
CA LYS A 256 -14.23 -13.10 -3.80
C LYS A 256 -14.47 -12.65 -2.35
N ASN A 257 -15.38 -11.70 -2.17
CA ASN A 257 -16.00 -11.43 -0.87
C ASN A 257 -17.31 -12.22 -0.72
N THR A 258 -17.99 -12.06 0.41
CA THR A 258 -19.24 -12.77 0.73
C THR A 258 -20.51 -12.00 0.29
N LYS A 259 -20.36 -10.81 -0.30
CA LYS A 259 -21.43 -9.96 -0.85
C LYS A 259 -21.63 -10.14 -2.36
N GLY A 260 -20.89 -11.04 -3.00
CA GLY A 260 -20.92 -11.24 -4.46
C GLY A 260 -19.99 -10.31 -5.25
N GLY A 261 -19.15 -9.55 -4.55
CA GLY A 261 -18.11 -8.68 -5.07
C GLY A 261 -16.71 -9.31 -5.02
N VAL A 262 -15.70 -8.45 -5.09
CA VAL A 262 -14.28 -8.84 -5.06
C VAL A 262 -13.43 -7.89 -4.22
N TYR A 263 -12.29 -8.39 -3.76
CA TYR A 263 -11.24 -7.59 -3.13
C TYR A 263 -10.40 -6.82 -4.16
N ARG A 264 -9.94 -5.65 -3.74
CA ARG A 264 -9.06 -4.69 -4.42
C ARG A 264 -8.04 -4.11 -3.41
N ILE A 265 -7.15 -3.22 -3.82
CA ILE A 265 -6.10 -2.68 -2.94
C ILE A 265 -6.10 -1.17 -2.90
N ASN A 266 -5.87 -0.55 -1.75
CA ASN A 266 -5.54 0.88 -1.72
C ASN A 266 -4.17 1.09 -1.10
N MET A 267 -3.53 2.23 -1.38
CA MET A 267 -2.22 2.58 -0.83
C MET A 267 -2.34 3.81 0.07
N LEU A 268 -2.91 3.64 1.27
CA LEU A 268 -3.04 4.71 2.27
C LEU A 268 -2.76 4.20 3.70
N PRO A 269 -2.15 5.02 4.59
CA PRO A 269 -1.84 4.58 5.95
C PRO A 269 -2.70 5.24 7.03
N THR A 270 -3.32 6.40 6.77
CA THR A 270 -3.75 7.33 7.84
C THR A 270 -2.59 7.53 8.83
N THR A 271 -2.72 7.14 10.10
CA THR A 271 -1.65 7.15 11.11
C THR A 271 -1.02 5.77 11.34
N CYS A 272 -1.48 4.74 10.63
CA CYS A 272 -1.07 3.35 10.82
C CYS A 272 0.41 3.11 10.50
N HIS A 273 1.03 3.92 9.63
CA HIS A 273 2.47 3.86 9.35
C HIS A 273 3.35 4.12 10.59
N ILE A 274 2.84 4.86 11.59
CA ILE A 274 3.48 5.03 12.90
C ILE A 274 3.40 3.72 13.71
N TYR A 275 2.19 3.17 13.86
CA TYR A 275 1.97 1.93 14.61
C TYR A 275 2.74 0.77 13.98
N PHE A 276 2.61 0.57 12.67
CA PHE A 276 3.33 -0.45 11.93
C PHE A 276 4.84 -0.29 12.02
N GLY A 277 5.33 0.95 12.05
CA GLY A 277 6.74 1.24 12.32
C GLY A 277 7.18 0.78 13.71
N SER A 278 6.35 1.00 14.74
CA SER A 278 6.60 0.64 16.14
C SER A 278 6.73 -0.88 16.41
N VAL A 279 6.20 -1.70 15.50
CA VAL A 279 6.23 -3.18 15.59
C VAL A 279 7.19 -3.82 14.58
N VAL A 280 8.04 -3.01 13.93
CA VAL A 280 9.06 -3.46 12.97
C VAL A 280 10.45 -3.08 13.48
N GLY A 281 11.38 -4.02 13.39
CA GLY A 281 12.80 -3.86 13.69
C GLY A 281 13.51 -2.90 12.74
N ALA A 282 14.82 -2.82 12.85
CA ALA A 282 15.62 -2.05 11.89
C ALA A 282 15.48 -2.65 10.48
N THR A 283 15.44 -1.79 9.45
CA THR A 283 15.24 -2.23 8.07
C THR A 283 16.44 -1.89 7.17
N PRO A 284 16.69 -2.67 6.09
CA PRO A 284 17.83 -2.47 5.20
C PRO A 284 17.92 -1.09 4.53
N ASP A 285 16.85 -0.31 4.54
CA ASP A 285 16.84 1.09 4.12
C ASP A 285 17.52 2.06 5.13
N GLY A 286 18.16 1.55 6.19
CA GLY A 286 18.88 2.35 7.19
C GLY A 286 17.98 2.97 8.28
N ARG A 287 16.68 2.68 8.23
CA ARG A 287 15.68 3.06 9.24
C ARG A 287 15.88 2.21 10.50
N ARG A 288 15.93 2.88 11.66
CA ARG A 288 16.11 2.20 12.94
C ARG A 288 14.80 1.57 13.40
N GLU A 289 14.90 0.57 14.29
CA GLU A 289 13.74 -0.07 14.92
C GLU A 289 12.76 0.99 15.47
N LYS A 290 11.46 0.67 15.39
CA LYS A 290 10.35 1.47 15.96
C LYS A 290 10.10 2.86 15.38
N GLN A 291 10.92 3.35 14.45
CA GLN A 291 10.62 4.60 13.74
C GLN A 291 9.33 4.43 12.88
N PRO A 292 8.71 5.50 12.38
CA PRO A 292 7.66 5.40 11.37
C PRO A 292 8.12 4.68 10.10
N LEU A 293 7.17 4.09 9.37
CA LEU A 293 7.36 3.69 7.97
C LEU A 293 7.05 4.88 7.03
N SER A 294 7.36 4.75 5.74
CA SER A 294 6.90 5.68 4.70
C SER A 294 5.36 5.76 4.68
N GLU A 295 4.83 6.98 4.59
CA GLU A 295 3.40 7.24 4.51
C GLU A 295 2.88 7.23 3.07
N GLY A 296 1.73 6.59 2.83
CA GLY A 296 1.08 6.53 1.52
C GLY A 296 1.99 5.89 0.49
N ILE A 297 2.09 6.55 -0.67
CA ILE A 297 3.06 6.25 -1.72
C ILE A 297 4.22 7.25 -1.74
N SER A 298 4.42 8.03 -0.66
CA SER A 298 5.53 8.98 -0.56
C SER A 298 6.87 8.25 -0.50
N PRO A 299 7.97 8.90 -0.94
CA PRO A 299 9.32 8.49 -0.60
C PRO A 299 9.52 8.38 0.92
N VAL A 300 10.51 7.60 1.36
CA VAL A 300 10.92 7.59 2.77
C VAL A 300 11.37 9.00 3.18
N GLN A 301 11.09 9.42 4.42
CA GLN A 301 11.33 10.78 4.85
C GLN A 301 12.83 11.16 4.71
N GLY A 302 13.14 12.12 3.83
CA GLY A 302 14.49 12.59 3.53
C GLY A 302 15.27 11.75 2.49
N ALA A 303 14.63 10.78 1.84
CA ALA A 303 15.24 9.97 0.79
C ALA A 303 15.13 10.61 -0.62
N ASP A 304 14.14 11.46 -0.84
CA ASP A 304 13.97 12.26 -2.06
C ASP A 304 14.94 13.45 -2.06
N ARG A 305 15.87 13.46 -3.03
CA ARG A 305 16.97 14.44 -3.13
C ARG A 305 17.00 15.18 -4.46
N LEU A 306 16.17 14.79 -5.43
CA LEU A 306 16.12 15.36 -6.79
C LEU A 306 14.87 16.23 -7.05
N GLY A 307 14.20 16.66 -5.99
CA GLY A 307 13.09 17.62 -6.04
C GLY A 307 11.74 17.01 -6.45
N PRO A 308 10.65 17.80 -6.39
CA PRO A 308 9.29 17.28 -6.50
C PRO A 308 8.96 16.69 -7.87
N THR A 309 9.60 17.16 -8.95
CA THR A 309 9.42 16.59 -10.29
C THR A 309 9.92 15.15 -10.36
N ALA A 310 11.01 14.81 -9.69
CA ALA A 310 11.50 13.44 -9.63
C ALA A 310 10.56 12.54 -8.82
N VAL A 311 10.04 13.06 -7.70
CA VAL A 311 9.07 12.34 -6.86
C VAL A 311 7.81 11.98 -7.63
N ILE A 312 7.18 12.94 -8.32
CA ILE A 312 5.96 12.66 -9.09
C ILE A 312 6.22 11.69 -10.26
N LYS A 313 7.40 11.71 -10.87
CA LYS A 313 7.76 10.76 -11.93
C LYS A 313 7.94 9.35 -11.39
N SER A 314 8.63 9.17 -10.26
CA SER A 314 8.74 7.88 -9.57
C SER A 314 7.36 7.35 -9.18
N ALA A 315 6.51 8.19 -8.57
CA ALA A 315 5.16 7.80 -8.19
C ALA A 315 4.29 7.42 -9.40
N ALA A 316 4.42 8.14 -10.52
CA ALA A 316 3.69 7.86 -11.76
C ALA A 316 4.10 6.54 -12.44
N LYS A 317 5.23 5.93 -12.06
CA LYS A 317 5.61 4.58 -12.51
C LYS A 317 4.78 3.47 -11.83
N MET A 318 4.11 3.78 -10.72
CA MET A 318 3.12 2.89 -10.12
C MET A 318 1.85 2.92 -10.96
N GLU A 319 1.33 1.75 -11.34
CA GLU A 319 0.06 1.66 -12.07
C GLU A 319 -1.13 1.93 -11.15
N GLN A 320 -1.30 3.18 -10.75
CA GLN A 320 -2.29 3.65 -9.77
C GLN A 320 -3.73 3.31 -10.19
N VAL A 321 -4.05 3.29 -11.50
CA VAL A 321 -5.35 2.79 -12.03
C VAL A 321 -5.70 1.35 -11.64
N LYS A 322 -4.75 0.57 -11.09
CA LYS A 322 -4.97 -0.79 -10.60
C LYS A 322 -5.45 -0.85 -9.14
N THR A 323 -5.46 0.24 -8.38
CA THR A 323 -5.96 0.21 -7.00
C THR A 323 -7.44 -0.23 -6.95
#